data_AF-A0A7U6QMM0-F1
#
_entry.id   AF-A0A7U6QMM0-F1
#
_cell.length_a   1.000
_cell.length_b   1.000
_cell.length_c   1.000
_cell.angle_alpha   90.00
_cell.angle_beta   90.00
_cell.angle_gamma   90.00
#
_symmetry.space_group_name_H-M   'P 1'
#
loop_
_entity.id
_entity.type
_entity.pdbx_description
1 polymer ?
#
loop_
_entity_poly.entity_id
_entity_poly.type
_entity_poly.pdbx_seq_one_letter_code
_entity_poly.pdbx_strand_id
1 'polypeptide(L)'
;MASGIVPMAGGGDGGGSIRFPSAWCGAFGLKPSRGRNPLGPNLGEGWDGAVADHVITRSVRDSAAMLDATSGAEIGAPYVIAPPDGTFLQAAMRAPRPLKIALQQQPLIANTVVDKEVLAVLEQTAKQLESMGHQVIPAEPNINIEQFWHDFIVVVCAHTAFTIDNIEREFGTAHIKNLEPQTYNMALLGRSLSAVDLVHAKHGWHNSQYQTGLLLETYDMILSPTVPTPAVKHGVLPPSRMDEMMMRSAGVINKGFDMGRYAFKSGMIEKLSAPVLGKMGFTLLGNVTGLPAMSVPVGMSKKGLPIGMQLIGRMNDEATLFSLAGEMERAGLFTKPAFEK
;
A
#
# COMPACT_ATOMS: atom_id res chain seq x y z
N MET A 1 -2.78 -8.85 -16.71
CA MET A 1 -1.52 -8.09 -16.87
C MET A 1 -0.30 -8.97 -17.05
N ALA A 2 0.18 -9.58 -15.96
CA ALA A 2 1.40 -10.38 -15.94
C ALA A 2 1.33 -11.67 -16.76
N SER A 3 0.12 -12.14 -17.10
CA SER A 3 -0.14 -13.28 -17.97
C SER A 3 -0.52 -12.91 -19.42
N GLY A 4 -0.53 -11.61 -19.76
CA GLY A 4 -0.92 -11.14 -21.09
C GLY A 4 -2.44 -11.08 -21.38
N ILE A 5 -3.29 -11.61 -20.50
CA ILE A 5 -4.76 -11.70 -20.74
C ILE A 5 -5.44 -10.33 -20.95
N VAL A 6 -5.05 -9.32 -20.16
CA VAL A 6 -5.53 -7.94 -20.27
C VAL A 6 -4.35 -6.96 -20.25
N PRO A 7 -4.51 -5.73 -20.79
CA PRO A 7 -3.48 -4.67 -20.81
C PRO A 7 -3.58 -3.64 -19.67
N MET A 8 -4.64 -3.66 -18.87
CA MET A 8 -4.71 -3.02 -17.53
C MET A 8 -5.76 -3.73 -16.67
N ALA A 9 -5.69 -3.57 -15.35
CA ALA A 9 -6.72 -4.05 -14.42
C ALA A 9 -6.91 -3.04 -13.28
N GLY A 10 -8.16 -2.70 -12.96
CA GLY A 10 -8.50 -1.82 -11.84
C GLY A 10 -8.22 -2.46 -10.48
N GLY A 11 -7.96 -1.62 -9.48
CA GLY A 11 -7.82 -2.05 -8.09
C GLY A 11 -7.84 -0.87 -7.13
N GLY A 12 -8.11 -1.15 -5.87
CA GLY A 12 -7.96 -0.20 -4.76
C GLY A 12 -6.77 -0.56 -3.90
N ASP A 13 -6.08 0.45 -3.37
CA ASP A 13 -4.87 0.29 -2.54
C ASP A 13 -5.05 1.05 -1.22
N GLY A 14 -5.39 0.32 -0.15
CA GLY A 14 -5.49 0.81 1.22
C GLY A 14 -4.33 0.42 2.15
N GLY A 15 -3.55 -0.59 1.75
CA GLY A 15 -2.35 -1.04 2.47
C GLY A 15 -1.24 -1.57 1.55
N GLY A 16 -1.33 -1.29 0.24
CA GLY A 16 -0.45 -1.85 -0.78
C GLY A 16 -1.15 -2.71 -1.83
N SER A 17 -2.47 -2.84 -1.84
CA SER A 17 -3.18 -3.83 -2.67
C SER A 17 -3.08 -3.62 -4.19
N ILE A 18 -2.52 -2.51 -4.68
CA ILE A 18 -2.07 -2.34 -6.08
C ILE A 18 -0.57 -2.65 -6.18
N ARG A 19 0.23 -2.04 -5.31
CA ARG A 19 1.71 -2.11 -5.37
C ARG A 19 2.27 -3.49 -5.03
N PHE A 20 1.74 -4.14 -4.01
CA PHE A 20 2.13 -5.46 -3.54
C PHE A 20 1.97 -6.53 -4.65
N PRO A 21 0.78 -6.74 -5.25
CA PRO A 21 0.66 -7.72 -6.34
C PRO A 21 1.48 -7.29 -7.56
N SER A 22 1.66 -5.99 -7.81
CA SER A 22 2.55 -5.51 -8.88
C SER A 22 3.98 -6.00 -8.69
N ALA A 23 4.52 -5.87 -7.48
CA ALA A 23 5.86 -6.35 -7.14
C ALA A 23 6.02 -7.87 -7.29
N TRP A 24 5.02 -8.66 -6.87
CA TRP A 24 5.07 -10.12 -6.97
C TRP A 24 4.80 -10.67 -8.37
N CYS A 25 4.10 -9.92 -9.21
CA CYS A 25 3.76 -10.33 -10.56
C CYS A 25 4.64 -9.69 -11.64
N GLY A 26 5.61 -8.85 -11.27
CA GLY A 26 6.47 -8.15 -12.23
C GLY A 26 5.68 -7.18 -13.10
N ALA A 27 4.72 -6.49 -12.50
CA ALA A 27 3.91 -5.47 -13.14
C ALA A 27 4.22 -4.08 -12.56
N PHE A 28 3.75 -3.04 -13.23
CA PHE A 28 3.76 -1.67 -12.72
C PHE A 28 2.45 -1.39 -11.99
N GLY A 29 2.50 -0.70 -10.86
CA GLY A 29 1.30 -0.29 -10.14
C GLY A 29 1.50 1.00 -9.37
N LEU A 30 0.57 1.95 -9.53
CA LEU A 30 0.56 3.22 -8.84
C LEU A 30 -0.64 3.29 -7.89
N LYS A 31 -0.39 3.65 -6.63
CA LYS A 31 -1.37 4.26 -5.75
C LYS A 31 -1.25 5.79 -5.88
N PRO A 32 -2.25 6.50 -6.45
CA PRO A 32 -2.16 7.94 -6.63
C PRO A 32 -2.31 8.68 -5.29
N SER A 33 -2.20 10.01 -5.31
CA SER A 33 -2.42 10.83 -4.11
C SER A 33 -3.85 10.64 -3.60
N ARG A 34 -4.05 10.74 -2.28
CA ARG A 34 -5.39 10.76 -1.68
C ARG A 34 -6.25 11.83 -2.36
N GLY A 35 -7.43 11.45 -2.83
CA GLY A 35 -8.35 12.35 -3.53
C GLY A 35 -8.03 12.64 -4.99
N ARG A 36 -7.02 11.97 -5.60
CA ARG A 36 -6.71 12.14 -7.03
C ARG A 36 -7.75 11.49 -7.94
N ASN A 37 -8.13 10.26 -7.60
CA ASN A 37 -9.20 9.54 -8.29
C ASN A 37 -10.46 9.53 -7.41
N PRO A 38 -11.65 9.63 -8.02
CA PRO A 38 -12.92 9.55 -7.31
C PRO A 38 -13.18 8.14 -6.75
N LEU A 39 -13.93 8.06 -5.65
CA LEU A 39 -14.43 6.80 -5.05
C LEU A 39 -15.98 6.74 -5.02
N GLY A 40 -16.64 7.83 -5.40
CA GLY A 40 -18.08 7.96 -5.40
C GLY A 40 -18.76 7.28 -6.61
N PRO A 41 -20.10 7.39 -6.67
CA PRO A 41 -20.96 8.14 -5.76
C PRO A 41 -21.19 7.45 -4.39
N ASN A 42 -20.74 6.21 -4.22
CA ASN A 42 -21.07 5.39 -3.06
C ASN A 42 -20.21 5.69 -1.82
N LEU A 43 -18.98 6.18 -2.00
CA LEU A 43 -18.04 6.48 -0.92
C LEU A 43 -17.37 7.84 -1.18
N GLY A 44 -17.22 8.66 -0.14
CA GLY A 44 -16.39 9.87 -0.21
C GLY A 44 -14.90 9.56 0.00
N GLU A 45 -14.59 8.65 0.92
CA GLU A 45 -13.24 8.16 1.18
C GLU A 45 -13.27 6.76 1.79
N GLY A 46 -12.29 5.91 1.44
CA GLY A 46 -12.12 4.59 2.04
C GLY A 46 -11.05 4.60 3.12
N TRP A 47 -11.34 4.02 4.30
CA TRP A 47 -10.43 3.94 5.45
C TRP A 47 -9.83 5.29 5.84
N ASP A 48 -10.67 6.31 6.03
CA ASP A 48 -10.24 7.68 6.36
C ASP A 48 -9.20 8.25 5.36
N GLY A 49 -9.38 7.90 4.08
CA GLY A 49 -8.55 8.34 2.96
C GLY A 49 -7.29 7.51 2.70
N ALA A 50 -7.08 6.38 3.39
CA ALA A 50 -5.96 5.50 3.11
C ALA A 50 -6.11 4.72 1.79
N VAL A 51 -7.35 4.46 1.35
CA VAL A 51 -7.66 3.80 0.09
C VAL A 51 -7.58 4.80 -1.07
N ALA A 52 -6.87 4.42 -2.13
CA ALA A 52 -6.93 5.09 -3.42
C ALA A 52 -7.05 4.08 -4.56
N ASP A 53 -7.92 4.37 -5.51
CA ASP A 53 -8.22 3.51 -6.65
C ASP A 53 -7.40 3.92 -7.88
N HIS A 54 -6.89 2.93 -8.60
CA HIS A 54 -6.23 3.11 -9.89
C HIS A 54 -6.12 1.76 -10.62
N VAL A 55 -5.03 1.54 -11.36
CA VAL A 55 -4.78 0.35 -12.15
C VAL A 55 -3.40 -0.27 -11.88
N ILE A 56 -3.33 -1.58 -12.12
CA ILE A 56 -2.09 -2.32 -12.35
C ILE A 56 -1.90 -2.43 -13.87
N THR A 57 -0.71 -2.09 -14.36
CA THR A 57 -0.37 -2.09 -15.79
C THR A 57 0.92 -2.85 -16.09
N ARG A 58 1.25 -3.04 -17.37
CA ARG A 58 2.59 -3.52 -17.79
C ARG A 58 3.55 -2.37 -18.02
N SER A 59 3.05 -1.28 -18.60
CA SER A 59 3.86 -0.13 -18.95
C SER A 59 3.50 1.10 -18.13
N VAL A 60 4.46 2.00 -17.98
CA VAL A 60 4.29 3.25 -17.24
C VAL A 60 3.27 4.14 -17.95
N ARG A 61 3.36 4.24 -19.28
CA ARG A 61 2.46 5.07 -20.10
C ARG A 61 0.99 4.66 -19.97
N ASP A 62 0.70 3.37 -19.82
CA ASP A 62 -0.69 2.90 -19.73
C ASP A 62 -1.33 3.33 -18.40
N SER A 63 -0.55 3.29 -17.30
CA SER A 63 -1.03 3.77 -15.99
C SER A 63 -1.19 5.29 -16.00
N ALA A 64 -0.24 6.01 -16.61
CA ALA A 64 -0.30 7.46 -16.74
C ALA A 64 -1.52 7.93 -17.56
N ALA A 65 -1.75 7.33 -18.73
CA ALA A 65 -2.90 7.63 -19.57
C ALA A 65 -4.23 7.31 -18.87
N MET A 66 -4.27 6.23 -18.07
CA MET A 66 -5.45 5.92 -17.27
C MET A 66 -5.69 6.97 -16.18
N LEU A 67 -4.63 7.50 -15.56
CA LEU A 67 -4.78 8.54 -14.53
C LEU A 67 -5.27 9.86 -15.13
N ASP A 68 -4.82 10.20 -16.35
CA ASP A 68 -5.39 11.34 -17.09
C ASP A 68 -6.89 11.16 -17.35
N ALA A 69 -7.34 9.93 -17.62
CA ALA A 69 -8.74 9.64 -17.91
C ALA A 69 -9.63 9.59 -16.66
N THR A 70 -9.08 9.19 -15.50
CA THR A 70 -9.88 8.95 -14.29
C THR A 70 -9.74 10.00 -13.20
N SER A 71 -8.69 10.82 -13.24
CA SER A 71 -8.45 11.79 -12.17
C SER A 71 -9.37 13.00 -12.25
N GLY A 72 -9.71 13.54 -11.08
CA GLY A 72 -10.60 14.68 -10.96
C GLY A 72 -11.42 14.65 -9.68
N ALA A 73 -12.04 15.78 -9.38
CA ALA A 73 -13.00 15.87 -8.28
C ALA A 73 -14.37 15.34 -8.72
N GLU A 74 -15.07 14.71 -7.79
CA GLU A 74 -16.45 14.25 -7.96
C GLU A 74 -17.43 15.06 -7.09
N ILE A 75 -18.72 14.94 -7.38
CA ILE A 75 -19.76 15.54 -6.56
C ILE A 75 -19.71 14.89 -5.17
N GLY A 76 -19.49 15.70 -4.13
CA GLY A 76 -19.37 15.23 -2.75
C GLY A 76 -17.96 14.79 -2.34
N ALA A 77 -16.94 15.01 -3.18
CA ALA A 77 -15.55 14.76 -2.82
C ALA A 77 -15.18 15.44 -1.47
N PRO A 78 -14.56 14.73 -0.51
CA PRO A 78 -14.16 15.32 0.76
C PRO A 78 -13.18 16.49 0.61
N TYR A 79 -12.34 16.43 -0.43
CA TYR A 79 -11.34 17.44 -0.75
C TYR A 79 -11.19 17.60 -2.27
N VAL A 80 -10.88 18.82 -2.72
CA VAL A 80 -10.37 19.10 -4.07
C VAL A 80 -8.88 19.33 -3.96
N ILE A 81 -8.08 18.48 -4.62
CA ILE A 81 -6.62 18.56 -4.59
C ILE A 81 -6.06 19.35 -5.78
N ALA A 82 -4.79 19.75 -5.69
CA ALA A 82 -4.14 20.48 -6.77
C ALA A 82 -4.15 19.67 -8.08
N PRO A 83 -4.55 20.28 -9.22
CA PRO A 83 -4.45 19.64 -10.52
C PRO A 83 -2.97 19.46 -10.92
N PRO A 84 -2.65 18.51 -11.80
CA PRO A 84 -1.31 18.42 -12.38
C PRO A 84 -1.05 19.61 -13.32
N ASP A 85 0.22 20.01 -13.47
CA ASP A 85 0.65 21.09 -14.40
C ASP A 85 0.47 20.74 -15.89
N GLY A 86 0.09 19.50 -16.20
CA GLY A 86 -0.10 18.96 -17.54
C GLY A 86 -0.71 17.56 -17.46
N THR A 87 -0.50 16.73 -18.50
CA THR A 87 -0.97 15.33 -18.45
C THR A 87 0.09 14.40 -17.86
N PHE A 88 -0.36 13.37 -17.13
CA PHE A 88 0.50 12.33 -16.60
C PHE A 88 1.16 11.53 -17.73
N LEU A 89 0.46 11.29 -18.84
CA LEU A 89 1.04 10.63 -20.01
C LEU A 89 2.22 11.41 -20.58
N GLN A 90 2.12 12.74 -20.73
CA GLN A 90 3.26 13.55 -21.16
C GLN A 90 4.41 13.48 -20.17
N ALA A 91 4.12 13.48 -18.86
CA ALA A 91 5.15 13.31 -17.82
C ALA A 91 5.88 11.98 -17.97
N ALA A 92 5.15 10.87 -18.18
CA ALA A 92 5.74 9.54 -18.39
C ALA A 92 6.68 9.47 -19.61
N MET A 93 6.53 10.36 -20.59
CA MET A 93 7.30 10.35 -21.84
C MET A 93 8.57 11.23 -21.80
N ARG A 94 8.84 11.92 -20.69
CA ARG A 94 10.06 12.75 -20.51
C ARG A 94 10.89 12.27 -19.33
N ALA A 95 12.17 12.64 -19.31
CA ALA A 95 13.02 12.45 -18.14
C ALA A 95 12.77 13.59 -17.13
N PRO A 96 12.82 13.32 -15.81
CA PRO A 96 12.81 14.38 -14.80
C PRO A 96 14.15 15.13 -14.78
N ARG A 97 14.20 16.23 -14.04
CA ARG A 97 15.48 16.80 -13.59
C ARG A 97 16.22 15.79 -12.68
N PRO A 98 17.53 15.96 -12.42
CA PRO A 98 18.19 15.27 -11.32
C PRO A 98 17.39 15.38 -10.02
N LEU A 99 17.21 14.24 -9.33
CA LEU A 99 16.37 14.11 -8.15
C LEU A 99 17.23 13.76 -6.95
N LYS A 100 16.83 14.23 -5.77
CA LYS A 100 17.41 13.79 -4.50
C LYS A 100 16.47 12.80 -3.83
N ILE A 101 16.87 11.53 -3.77
CA ILE A 101 16.02 10.40 -3.38
C ILE A 101 16.47 9.89 -2.01
N ALA A 102 15.56 9.87 -1.04
CA ALA A 102 15.78 9.26 0.25
C ALA A 102 15.72 7.73 0.11
N LEU A 103 16.74 7.02 0.59
CA LEU A 103 16.78 5.56 0.62
C LEU A 103 16.27 5.07 1.97
N GLN A 104 15.05 4.55 1.99
CA GLN A 104 14.45 3.89 3.16
C GLN A 104 14.70 2.38 3.08
N GLN A 105 15.31 1.84 4.13
CA GLN A 105 15.64 0.41 4.23
C GLN A 105 14.85 -0.28 5.34
N GLN A 106 14.38 0.47 6.34
CA GLN A 106 13.62 -0.08 7.44
C GLN A 106 12.13 -0.24 7.08
N PRO A 107 11.54 -1.41 7.32
CA PRO A 107 10.10 -1.62 7.21
C PRO A 107 9.37 -0.95 8.39
N LEU A 108 8.18 -0.42 8.15
CA LEU A 108 7.33 0.22 9.15
C LEU A 108 6.45 -0.77 9.93
N ILE A 109 6.89 -2.02 10.04
CA ILE A 109 6.28 -3.06 10.87
C ILE A 109 7.41 -3.78 11.59
N ALA A 110 7.37 -3.74 12.92
CA ALA A 110 8.40 -4.31 13.78
C ALA A 110 8.65 -5.80 13.47
N ASN A 111 9.91 -6.22 13.60
CA ASN A 111 10.36 -7.60 13.36
C ASN A 111 10.16 -8.12 11.93
N THR A 112 9.87 -7.24 10.96
CA THR A 112 9.83 -7.62 9.55
C THR A 112 11.23 -7.91 9.04
N VAL A 113 11.46 -9.15 8.60
CA VAL A 113 12.72 -9.55 7.97
C VAL A 113 12.65 -9.29 6.47
N VAL A 114 13.60 -8.52 5.95
CA VAL A 114 13.78 -8.28 4.51
C VAL A 114 14.70 -9.34 3.92
N ASP A 115 14.26 -9.97 2.84
CA ASP A 115 15.03 -10.97 2.11
C ASP A 115 16.32 -10.35 1.53
N LYS A 116 17.42 -11.10 1.59
CA LYS A 116 18.73 -10.64 1.08
C LYS A 116 18.70 -10.35 -0.42
N GLU A 117 17.90 -11.10 -1.19
CA GLU A 117 17.74 -10.85 -2.62
C GLU A 117 16.97 -9.56 -2.89
N VAL A 118 16.02 -9.20 -2.01
CA VAL A 118 15.30 -7.92 -2.09
C VAL A 118 16.24 -6.75 -1.78
N LEU A 119 17.07 -6.88 -0.73
CA LEU A 119 18.09 -5.87 -0.40
C LEU A 119 19.13 -5.70 -1.52
N ALA A 120 19.52 -6.79 -2.18
CA ALA A 120 20.44 -6.73 -3.32
C ALA A 120 19.83 -5.97 -4.51
N VAL A 121 18.55 -6.20 -4.81
CA VAL A 121 17.84 -5.43 -5.87
C VAL A 121 17.68 -3.96 -5.46
N LEU A 122 17.44 -3.66 -4.18
CA LEU A 122 17.40 -2.28 -3.69
C LEU A 122 18.73 -1.56 -3.92
N GLU A 123 19.85 -2.18 -3.54
CA GLU A 123 21.20 -1.63 -3.74
C GLU A 123 21.51 -1.44 -5.23
N GLN A 124 21.16 -2.42 -6.06
CA GLN A 124 21.30 -2.32 -7.52
C GLN A 124 20.48 -1.15 -8.08
N THR A 125 19.24 -1.01 -7.65
CA THR A 125 18.33 0.05 -8.12
C THR A 125 18.87 1.42 -7.72
N ALA A 126 19.38 1.57 -6.49
CA ALA A 126 20.02 2.81 -6.04
C ALA A 126 21.20 3.19 -6.95
N LYS A 127 22.12 2.26 -7.23
CA LYS A 127 23.26 2.49 -8.13
C LYS A 127 22.84 2.83 -9.57
N GLN A 128 21.78 2.19 -10.07
CA GLN A 128 21.24 2.50 -11.40
C GLN A 128 20.69 3.93 -11.44
N LEU A 129 19.94 4.36 -10.42
CA LEU A 129 19.45 5.74 -10.32
C LEU A 129 20.59 6.76 -10.20
N GLU A 130 21.65 6.43 -9.46
CA GLU A 130 22.87 7.25 -9.41
C GLU A 130 23.52 7.39 -10.79
N SER A 131 23.62 6.29 -11.55
CA SER A 131 24.18 6.31 -12.92
C SER A 131 23.33 7.11 -13.91
N MET A 132 22.04 7.29 -13.61
CA MET A 132 21.11 8.15 -14.36
C MET A 132 21.19 9.62 -13.93
N GLY A 133 22.04 9.96 -12.96
CA GLY A 133 22.30 11.33 -12.51
C GLY A 133 21.47 11.80 -11.31
N HIS A 134 20.74 10.89 -10.64
CA HIS A 134 20.07 11.19 -9.38
C HIS A 134 21.02 11.02 -8.18
N GLN A 135 20.65 11.57 -7.03
CA GLN A 135 21.34 11.33 -5.77
C GLN A 135 20.49 10.39 -4.93
N VAL A 136 21.06 9.29 -4.44
CA VAL A 136 20.37 8.36 -3.55
C VAL A 136 21.06 8.36 -2.20
N ILE A 137 20.36 8.77 -1.15
CA ILE A 137 20.97 9.04 0.16
C ILE A 137 20.16 8.35 1.25
N PRO A 138 20.77 7.54 2.14
CA PRO A 138 20.08 6.96 3.29
C PRO A 138 19.40 8.05 4.12
N ALA A 139 18.07 7.97 4.22
CA ALA A 139 17.25 8.88 5.02
C ALA A 139 15.85 8.29 5.23
N GLU A 140 15.30 8.43 6.43
CA GLU A 140 14.02 7.85 6.82
C GLU A 140 13.19 8.87 7.61
N PRO A 141 11.86 8.83 7.52
CA PRO A 141 11.01 9.68 8.34
C PRO A 141 11.06 9.22 9.80
N ASN A 142 10.99 10.16 10.74
CA ASN A 142 10.98 9.85 12.17
C ASN A 142 9.61 9.34 12.63
N ILE A 143 9.33 8.06 12.38
CA ILE A 143 8.04 7.41 12.67
C ILE A 143 8.22 6.42 13.83
N ASN A 144 7.34 6.52 14.83
CA ASN A 144 7.20 5.45 15.82
C ASN A 144 6.46 4.26 15.18
N ILE A 145 7.21 3.20 14.88
CA ILE A 145 6.72 2.01 14.16
C ILE A 145 5.59 1.30 14.91
N GLU A 146 5.68 1.20 16.24
CA GLU A 146 4.65 0.52 17.05
C GLU A 146 3.33 1.30 17.02
N GLN A 147 3.41 2.62 17.23
CA GLN A 147 2.23 3.49 17.18
C GLN A 147 1.64 3.56 15.76
N PHE A 148 2.48 3.69 14.73
CA PHE A 148 2.06 3.69 13.33
C PHE A 148 1.24 2.45 12.97
N TRP A 149 1.74 1.28 13.40
CA TRP A 149 1.07 0.01 13.17
C TRP A 149 -0.26 -0.08 13.94
N HIS A 150 -0.24 0.29 15.22
CA HIS A 150 -1.43 0.31 16.07
C HIS A 150 -2.55 1.17 15.45
N ASP A 151 -2.22 2.41 15.07
CA ASP A 151 -3.18 3.35 14.50
C ASP A 151 -3.76 2.82 13.18
N PHE A 152 -2.92 2.19 12.35
CA PHE A 152 -3.38 1.57 11.11
C PHE A 152 -4.44 0.50 11.36
N ILE A 153 -4.21 -0.41 12.31
CA ILE A 153 -5.19 -1.46 12.64
C ILE A 153 -6.47 -0.91 13.23
N VAL A 154 -6.40 0.11 14.09
CA VAL A 154 -7.59 0.75 14.66
C VAL A 154 -8.53 1.21 13.55
N VAL A 155 -8.01 1.95 12.56
CA VAL A 155 -8.80 2.43 11.42
C VAL A 155 -9.35 1.27 10.59
N VAL A 156 -8.49 0.33 10.18
CA VAL A 156 -8.90 -0.78 9.29
C VAL A 156 -9.96 -1.67 9.95
N CYS A 157 -9.80 -2.00 11.23
CA CYS A 157 -10.77 -2.84 11.95
C CYS A 157 -12.10 -2.11 12.17
N ALA A 158 -12.08 -0.81 12.52
CA ALA A 158 -13.30 0.00 12.62
C ALA A 158 -14.07 0.06 11.29
N HIS A 159 -13.37 0.32 10.18
CA HIS A 159 -13.98 0.34 8.84
C HIS A 159 -14.47 -1.03 8.37
N THR A 160 -13.79 -2.11 8.77
CA THR A 160 -14.24 -3.48 8.49
C THR A 160 -15.56 -3.78 9.21
N ALA A 161 -15.68 -3.40 10.48
CA ALA A 161 -16.93 -3.53 11.23
C ALA A 161 -18.06 -2.73 10.57
N PHE A 162 -17.80 -1.46 10.23
CA PHE A 162 -18.75 -0.61 9.51
C PHE A 162 -19.23 -1.25 8.19
N THR A 163 -18.31 -1.78 7.39
CA THR A 163 -18.61 -2.38 6.08
C THR A 163 -19.54 -3.59 6.24
N ILE A 164 -19.27 -4.47 7.21
CA ILE A 164 -20.10 -5.63 7.49
C ILE A 164 -21.50 -5.22 7.97
N ASP A 165 -21.58 -4.26 8.89
CA ASP A 165 -22.86 -3.75 9.39
C ASP A 165 -23.68 -3.06 8.28
N ASN A 166 -23.01 -2.43 7.31
CA ASN A 166 -23.70 -1.84 6.15
C ASN A 166 -24.23 -2.91 5.20
N ILE A 167 -23.42 -3.93 4.89
CA ILE A 167 -23.85 -5.08 4.08
C ILE A 167 -25.03 -5.80 4.73
N GLU A 168 -25.00 -6.02 6.05
CA GLU A 168 -26.12 -6.62 6.76
C GLU A 168 -27.38 -5.74 6.69
N ARG A 169 -27.25 -4.42 6.85
CA ARG A 169 -28.39 -3.50 6.76
C ARG A 169 -29.02 -3.46 5.36
N GLU A 170 -28.20 -3.47 4.32
CA GLU A 170 -28.65 -3.32 2.94
C GLU A 170 -29.13 -4.65 2.33
N PHE A 171 -28.43 -5.74 2.60
CA PHE A 171 -28.67 -7.05 1.97
C PHE A 171 -29.17 -8.13 2.94
N GLY A 172 -29.21 -7.86 4.24
CA GLY A 172 -29.68 -8.77 5.27
C GLY A 172 -28.62 -9.76 5.79
N THR A 173 -28.85 -10.30 6.98
CA THR A 173 -27.92 -11.16 7.73
C THR A 173 -27.41 -12.37 6.95
N ALA A 174 -28.17 -12.90 5.98
CA ALA A 174 -27.74 -14.03 5.17
C ALA A 174 -26.39 -13.80 4.46
N HIS A 175 -26.09 -12.54 4.10
CA HIS A 175 -24.86 -12.16 3.40
C HIS A 175 -23.62 -12.09 4.29
N ILE A 176 -23.80 -12.04 5.62
CA ILE A 176 -22.69 -11.96 6.58
C ILE A 176 -22.53 -13.25 7.41
N LYS A 177 -23.31 -14.31 7.12
CA LYS A 177 -23.25 -15.57 7.87
C LYS A 177 -21.95 -16.34 7.69
N ASN A 178 -21.34 -16.24 6.50
CA ASN A 178 -20.20 -17.07 6.09
C ASN A 178 -18.97 -16.21 5.78
N LEU A 179 -18.64 -15.27 6.65
CA LEU A 179 -17.42 -14.47 6.54
C LEU A 179 -16.18 -15.33 6.80
N GLU A 180 -15.07 -14.97 6.17
CA GLU A 180 -13.75 -15.49 6.54
C GLU A 180 -13.45 -15.16 8.02
N PRO A 181 -12.89 -16.08 8.81
CA PRO A 181 -12.60 -15.87 10.23
C PRO A 181 -11.79 -14.59 10.53
N GLN A 182 -10.88 -14.23 9.64
CA GLN A 182 -10.01 -13.06 9.71
C GLN A 182 -10.85 -11.78 9.60
N THR A 183 -11.72 -11.70 8.58
CA THR A 183 -12.66 -10.60 8.39
C THR A 183 -13.61 -10.45 9.57
N TYR A 184 -14.14 -11.57 10.07
CA TYR A 184 -15.00 -11.58 11.24
C TYR A 184 -14.28 -11.07 12.50
N ASN A 185 -13.05 -11.52 12.75
CA ASN A 185 -12.26 -11.09 13.90
C ASN A 185 -11.84 -9.61 13.84
N MET A 186 -11.50 -9.11 12.64
CA MET A 186 -11.23 -7.69 12.45
C MET A 186 -12.47 -6.84 12.78
N ALA A 187 -13.66 -7.31 12.41
CA ALA A 187 -14.91 -6.66 12.75
C ALA A 187 -15.20 -6.70 14.25
N LEU A 188 -14.95 -7.85 14.92
CA LEU A 188 -15.09 -7.95 16.37
C LEU A 188 -14.16 -6.99 17.10
N LEU A 189 -12.89 -6.89 16.67
CA LEU A 189 -11.96 -5.91 17.21
C LEU A 189 -12.48 -4.50 16.96
N GLY A 190 -12.89 -4.18 15.73
CA GLY A 190 -13.46 -2.89 15.35
C GLY A 190 -14.61 -2.45 16.26
N ARG A 191 -15.53 -3.37 16.58
CA ARG A 191 -16.67 -3.10 17.48
C ARG A 191 -16.28 -2.90 18.96
N SER A 192 -15.09 -3.33 19.36
CA SER A 192 -14.57 -3.11 20.73
C SER A 192 -13.85 -1.76 20.89
N LEU A 193 -13.57 -1.06 19.78
CA LEU A 193 -12.93 0.25 19.77
C LEU A 193 -13.96 1.35 19.98
N SER A 194 -13.57 2.40 20.70
CA SER A 194 -14.38 3.60 20.87
C SER A 194 -14.16 4.61 19.73
N ALA A 195 -15.08 5.55 19.57
CA ALA A 195 -14.87 6.68 18.67
C ALA A 195 -13.62 7.50 19.03
N VAL A 196 -13.26 7.56 20.32
CA VAL A 196 -12.06 8.26 20.81
C VAL A 196 -10.78 7.52 20.37
N ASP A 197 -10.78 6.18 20.39
CA ASP A 197 -9.65 5.39 19.88
C ASP A 197 -9.41 5.68 18.39
N LEU A 198 -10.48 5.76 17.60
CA LEU A 198 -10.39 6.13 16.18
C LEU A 198 -9.83 7.55 15.98
N VAL A 199 -10.27 8.53 16.79
CA VAL A 199 -9.75 9.90 16.74
C VAL A 199 -8.25 9.94 17.09
N HIS A 200 -7.80 9.20 18.11
CA HIS A 200 -6.38 9.09 18.44
C HIS A 200 -5.57 8.48 17.29
N ALA A 201 -6.06 7.40 16.68
CA ALA A 201 -5.40 6.79 15.54
C ALA A 201 -5.25 7.76 14.36
N LYS A 202 -6.27 8.56 14.06
CA LYS A 202 -6.19 9.60 13.01
C LYS A 202 -5.14 10.68 13.34
N HIS A 203 -4.99 11.05 14.61
CA HIS A 203 -3.91 11.97 15.01
C HIS A 203 -2.51 11.36 14.84
N GLY A 204 -2.35 10.07 15.11
CA GLY A 204 -1.07 9.38 14.88
C GLY A 204 -0.73 9.20 13.39
N TRP A 205 -1.75 8.97 12.54
CA TRP A 205 -1.59 9.05 11.08
C TRP A 205 -1.14 10.44 10.63
N HIS A 206 -1.73 11.50 11.20
CA HIS A 206 -1.30 12.87 10.93
C HIS A 206 0.15 13.13 11.36
N ASN A 207 0.58 12.62 12.51
CA ASN A 207 1.99 12.73 12.90
C ASN A 207 2.90 12.05 11.86
N SER A 208 2.52 10.89 11.33
CA SER A 208 3.28 10.19 10.30
C SER A 208 3.33 10.97 8.97
N GLN A 209 2.22 11.61 8.59
CA GLN A 209 2.14 12.57 7.49
C GLN A 209 3.13 13.71 7.68
N TYR A 210 3.12 14.35 8.84
CA TYR A 210 3.98 15.47 9.15
C TYR A 210 5.47 15.10 9.09
N GLN A 211 5.87 13.99 9.73
CA GLN A 211 7.26 13.54 9.75
C GLN A 211 7.78 13.16 8.35
N THR A 212 6.92 12.59 7.52
CA THR A 212 7.28 12.28 6.12
C THR A 212 7.30 13.53 5.25
N GLY A 213 6.41 14.49 5.51
CA GLY A 213 6.45 15.82 4.90
C GLY A 213 7.78 16.53 5.16
N LEU A 214 8.25 16.55 6.42
CA LEU A 214 9.56 17.13 6.77
C LEU A 214 10.73 16.48 6.01
N LEU A 215 10.67 15.16 5.81
CA LEU A 215 11.66 14.47 4.97
C LEU A 215 11.58 14.97 3.52
N LEU A 216 10.38 15.09 2.96
CA LEU A 216 10.15 15.50 1.58
C LEU A 216 10.37 17.01 1.32
N GLU A 217 10.56 17.83 2.35
CA GLU A 217 11.13 19.18 2.20
C GLU A 217 12.61 19.12 1.75
N THR A 218 13.32 18.05 2.12
CA THR A 218 14.74 17.86 1.80
C THR A 218 14.97 16.94 0.59
N TYR A 219 14.06 16.00 0.37
CA TYR A 219 14.16 14.96 -0.65
C TYR A 219 12.98 15.04 -1.61
N ASP A 220 13.22 14.75 -2.88
CA ASP A 220 12.18 14.73 -3.90
C ASP A 220 11.26 13.51 -3.80
N MET A 221 11.83 12.37 -3.40
CA MET A 221 11.15 11.09 -3.37
C MET A 221 11.78 10.16 -2.34
N ILE A 222 11.09 9.07 -2.01
CA ILE A 222 11.59 7.98 -1.18
C ILE A 222 11.67 6.70 -2.03
N LEU A 223 12.82 6.03 -2.02
CA LEU A 223 13.05 4.70 -2.58
C LEU A 223 13.06 3.67 -1.44
N SER A 224 12.34 2.57 -1.63
CA SER A 224 12.30 1.43 -0.70
C SER A 224 11.99 0.13 -1.47
N PRO A 225 12.15 -1.07 -0.88
CA PRO A 225 11.49 -2.26 -1.40
C PRO A 225 9.98 -2.06 -1.46
N THR A 226 9.28 -2.63 -2.45
CA THR A 226 7.81 -2.64 -2.37
C THR A 226 7.32 -3.63 -1.32
N VAL A 227 7.95 -4.79 -1.25
CA VAL A 227 7.61 -5.89 -0.34
C VAL A 227 8.91 -6.51 0.17
N PRO A 228 8.95 -7.06 1.40
CA PRO A 228 10.19 -7.53 2.01
C PRO A 228 10.67 -8.88 1.45
N THR A 229 9.87 -9.58 0.65
CA THR A 229 10.24 -10.88 0.06
C THR A 229 9.74 -11.01 -1.37
N PRO A 230 10.37 -11.86 -2.21
CA PRO A 230 9.72 -12.37 -3.41
C PRO A 230 8.42 -13.10 -3.07
N ALA A 231 7.64 -13.43 -4.11
CA ALA A 231 6.38 -14.17 -3.95
C ALA A 231 6.59 -15.47 -3.16
N VAL A 232 5.77 -15.68 -2.13
CA VAL A 232 5.79 -16.91 -1.34
C VAL A 232 4.90 -17.98 -1.99
N LYS A 233 5.09 -19.24 -1.59
CA LYS A 233 4.23 -20.33 -2.07
C LYS A 233 2.78 -20.09 -1.66
N HIS A 234 1.86 -20.54 -2.51
CA HIS A 234 0.44 -20.59 -2.19
C HIS A 234 0.19 -21.31 -0.86
N GLY A 235 -0.71 -20.78 -0.04
CA GLY A 235 -1.07 -21.33 1.28
C GLY A 235 -0.15 -20.94 2.44
N VAL A 236 0.88 -20.11 2.22
CA VAL A 236 1.79 -19.65 3.29
C VAL A 236 1.25 -18.44 4.06
N LEU A 237 0.50 -17.55 3.40
CA LEU A 237 -0.04 -16.34 4.03
C LEU A 237 -1.34 -16.60 4.83
N PRO A 238 -2.31 -17.40 4.34
CA PRO A 238 -3.49 -17.69 5.13
C PRO A 238 -3.11 -18.38 6.46
N PRO A 239 -3.80 -18.08 7.57
CA PRO A 239 -3.63 -18.80 8.83
C PRO A 239 -3.87 -20.29 8.64
N SER A 240 -3.25 -21.12 9.48
CA SER A 240 -3.47 -22.55 9.43
C SER A 240 -4.93 -22.89 9.79
N ARG A 241 -5.42 -24.07 9.41
CA ARG A 241 -6.77 -24.53 9.81
C ARG A 241 -6.97 -24.55 11.33
N MET A 242 -5.89 -24.78 12.09
CA MET A 242 -5.93 -24.75 13.56
C MET A 242 -6.10 -23.32 14.08
N ASP A 243 -5.36 -22.37 13.49
CA ASP A 243 -5.50 -20.94 13.81
C ASP A 243 -6.91 -20.46 13.46
N GLU A 244 -7.45 -20.83 12.30
CA GLU A 244 -8.84 -20.53 11.93
C GLU A 244 -9.86 -21.11 12.91
N MET A 245 -9.65 -22.34 13.38
CA MET A 245 -10.53 -22.99 14.36
C MET A 245 -10.50 -22.26 15.71
N MET A 246 -9.33 -21.85 16.18
CA MET A 246 -9.16 -21.04 17.40
C MET A 246 -9.75 -19.63 17.25
N MET A 247 -9.60 -19.03 16.08
CA MET A 247 -10.20 -17.74 15.73
C MET A 247 -11.73 -17.81 15.77
N ARG A 248 -12.33 -18.88 15.22
CA ARG A 248 -13.78 -19.10 15.26
C ARG A 248 -14.31 -19.33 16.68
N SER A 249 -13.55 -20.00 17.55
CA SER A 249 -13.96 -20.26 18.93
C SER A 249 -13.90 -19.01 19.82
N ALA A 250 -12.95 -18.10 19.58
CA ALA A 250 -12.90 -16.79 20.25
C ALA A 250 -14.21 -15.99 20.06
N GLY A 251 -14.80 -16.05 18.86
CA GLY A 251 -16.09 -15.43 18.56
C GLY A 251 -17.28 -16.00 19.32
N VAL A 252 -17.20 -17.27 19.76
CA VAL A 252 -18.27 -17.94 20.55
C VAL A 252 -18.17 -17.56 22.02
N ILE A 253 -16.96 -17.35 22.54
CA ILE A 253 -16.67 -16.99 23.95
C ILE A 253 -16.94 -15.50 24.23
N ASN A 254 -16.87 -14.64 23.21
CA ASN A 254 -17.08 -13.18 23.30
C ASN A 254 -18.53 -12.77 23.66
N LYS A 255 -19.47 -13.72 23.78
CA LYS A 255 -20.87 -13.44 24.17
C LYS A 255 -21.06 -13.10 25.67
N GLY A 256 -19.99 -13.04 26.47
CA GLY A 256 -20.06 -12.67 27.89
C GLY A 256 -18.87 -11.89 28.48
N PHE A 257 -17.77 -11.70 27.74
CA PHE A 257 -16.57 -10.97 28.17
C PHE A 257 -15.97 -10.24 26.97
N ASP A 258 -15.57 -8.96 27.13
CA ASP A 258 -14.95 -8.12 26.08
C ASP A 258 -13.49 -8.55 25.79
N MET A 259 -13.34 -9.74 25.20
CA MET A 259 -12.04 -10.33 24.90
C MET A 259 -11.33 -9.63 23.73
N GLY A 260 -12.07 -8.92 22.86
CA GLY A 260 -11.47 -8.12 21.78
C GLY A 260 -10.54 -7.04 22.33
N ARG A 261 -11.01 -6.31 23.34
CA ARG A 261 -10.23 -5.28 24.03
C ARG A 261 -9.03 -5.86 24.79
N TYR A 262 -9.16 -7.05 25.37
CA TYR A 262 -8.07 -7.73 26.09
C TYR A 262 -7.01 -8.32 25.13
N ALA A 263 -7.43 -8.94 24.02
CA ALA A 263 -6.55 -9.46 22.99
C ALA A 263 -5.71 -8.36 22.33
N PHE A 264 -6.32 -7.17 22.13
CA PHE A 264 -5.63 -5.99 21.62
C PHE A 264 -4.63 -5.41 22.64
N LYS A 265 -5.03 -5.25 23.91
CA LYS A 265 -4.12 -4.76 24.97
C LYS A 265 -2.96 -5.71 25.30
N SER A 266 -3.09 -7.00 24.98
CA SER A 266 -2.08 -8.02 25.33
C SER A 266 -1.01 -8.23 24.25
N GLY A 267 -1.05 -7.51 23.13
CA GLY A 267 -0.08 -7.67 22.04
C GLY A 267 -0.27 -8.96 21.22
N MET A 268 -1.38 -9.67 21.43
CA MET A 268 -1.64 -11.00 20.86
C MET A 268 -2.05 -10.91 19.39
N ILE A 269 -2.75 -9.84 19.03
CA ILE A 269 -3.18 -9.58 17.65
C ILE A 269 -1.96 -9.31 16.78
N GLU A 270 -0.99 -8.52 17.26
CA GLU A 270 0.28 -8.24 16.59
C GLU A 270 1.08 -9.51 16.32
N LYS A 271 1.15 -10.42 17.31
CA LYS A 271 1.87 -11.70 17.16
C LYS A 271 1.23 -12.64 16.14
N LEU A 272 -0.09 -12.74 16.12
CA LEU A 272 -0.81 -13.65 15.22
C LEU A 272 -0.84 -13.17 13.76
N SER A 273 -0.68 -11.85 13.55
CA SER A 273 -0.81 -11.25 12.22
C SER A 273 0.56 -10.92 11.58
N ALA A 274 1.65 -10.92 12.36
CA ALA A 274 3.01 -10.59 11.91
C ALA A 274 3.48 -11.22 10.57
N PRO A 275 3.23 -12.51 10.25
CA PRO A 275 3.73 -13.13 9.01
C PRO A 275 3.12 -12.57 7.72
N VAL A 276 1.85 -12.17 7.77
CA VAL A 276 1.13 -11.54 6.63
C VAL A 276 1.41 -10.05 6.63
N LEU A 277 1.36 -9.43 7.79
CA LEU A 277 1.46 -7.98 7.92
C LEU A 277 2.84 -7.46 7.57
N GLY A 278 3.90 -8.14 7.99
CA GLY A 278 5.27 -7.73 7.65
C GLY A 278 5.46 -7.56 6.14
N LYS A 279 4.68 -8.26 5.31
CA LYS A 279 4.71 -8.12 3.86
C LYS A 279 4.28 -6.74 3.35
N MET A 280 3.46 -6.02 4.11
CA MET A 280 3.01 -4.64 3.83
C MET A 280 3.94 -3.59 4.44
N GLY A 281 5.03 -3.99 5.11
CA GLY A 281 5.86 -3.09 5.93
C GLY A 281 6.43 -1.88 5.18
N PHE A 282 6.53 -1.92 3.86
CA PHE A 282 6.96 -0.77 3.05
C PHE A 282 5.81 -0.02 2.39
N THR A 283 4.68 -0.66 2.08
CA THR A 283 3.58 -0.03 1.34
C THR A 283 2.74 0.91 2.19
N LEU A 284 2.62 0.66 3.50
CA LEU A 284 1.72 1.41 4.37
C LEU A 284 2.00 2.91 4.43
N LEU A 285 3.25 3.33 4.27
CA LEU A 285 3.62 4.75 4.34
C LEU A 285 2.79 5.59 3.37
N GLY A 286 2.69 5.18 2.11
CA GLY A 286 1.91 5.90 1.10
C GLY A 286 0.40 5.96 1.40
N ASN A 287 -0.16 4.93 2.06
CA ASN A 287 -1.59 4.90 2.41
C ASN A 287 -1.89 5.84 3.58
N VAL A 288 -1.18 5.66 4.70
CA VAL A 288 -1.35 6.47 5.91
C VAL A 288 -1.09 7.94 5.60
N THR A 289 -0.04 8.22 4.83
CA THR A 289 0.30 9.60 4.50
C THR A 289 -0.59 10.21 3.41
N GLY A 290 -1.20 9.38 2.56
CA GLY A 290 -1.92 9.82 1.38
C GLY A 290 -1.02 10.14 0.18
N LEU A 291 0.31 10.06 0.33
CA LEU A 291 1.28 10.34 -0.73
C LEU A 291 1.16 9.37 -1.90
N PRO A 292 1.41 9.80 -3.15
CA PRO A 292 1.45 8.90 -4.29
C PRO A 292 2.66 7.97 -4.20
N ALA A 293 2.45 6.69 -4.52
CA ALA A 293 3.48 5.66 -4.44
C ALA A 293 3.33 4.65 -5.56
N MET A 294 4.42 4.29 -6.23
CA MET A 294 4.42 3.29 -7.30
C MET A 294 5.35 2.12 -6.98
N SER A 295 4.99 0.93 -7.48
CA SER A 295 5.87 -0.23 -7.55
C SER A 295 6.37 -0.40 -8.99
N VAL A 296 7.69 -0.49 -9.15
CA VAL A 296 8.36 -0.71 -10.43
C VAL A 296 9.04 -2.10 -10.45
N PRO A 297 8.87 -2.90 -11.53
CA PRO A 297 9.34 -4.28 -11.57
C PRO A 297 10.81 -4.36 -12.02
N VAL A 298 11.76 -4.10 -11.12
CA VAL A 298 13.19 -3.86 -11.48
C VAL A 298 14.16 -5.00 -11.14
N GLY A 299 13.70 -6.08 -10.52
CA GLY A 299 14.57 -7.20 -10.16
C GLY A 299 13.92 -8.57 -10.26
N MET A 300 14.76 -9.60 -10.29
CA MET A 300 14.36 -11.00 -10.27
C MET A 300 15.18 -11.74 -9.21
N SER A 301 14.52 -12.60 -8.45
CA SER A 301 15.22 -13.53 -7.56
C SER A 301 15.96 -14.61 -8.36
N LYS A 302 16.88 -15.32 -7.71
CA LYS A 302 17.57 -16.51 -8.25
C LYS A 302 16.62 -17.61 -8.69
N LYS A 303 15.40 -17.63 -8.14
CA LYS A 303 14.33 -18.58 -8.51
C LYS A 303 13.44 -18.07 -9.64
N GLY A 304 13.77 -16.92 -10.24
CA GLY A 304 12.99 -16.32 -11.30
C GLY A 304 11.66 -15.72 -10.83
N LEU A 305 11.59 -15.26 -9.57
CA LEU A 305 10.41 -14.54 -9.06
C LEU A 305 10.65 -13.02 -9.14
N PRO A 306 9.68 -12.22 -9.61
CA PRO A 306 9.81 -10.77 -9.64
C PRO A 306 10.05 -10.15 -8.27
N ILE A 307 10.81 -9.05 -8.27
CA ILE A 307 11.10 -8.19 -7.12
C ILE A 307 10.84 -6.74 -7.56
N GLY A 308 9.90 -6.10 -6.88
CA GLY A 308 9.54 -4.69 -7.11
C GLY A 308 10.20 -3.73 -6.13
N MET A 309 10.59 -2.56 -6.63
CA MET A 309 11.00 -1.42 -5.81
C MET A 309 9.90 -0.38 -5.78
N GLN A 310 9.72 0.27 -4.64
CA GLN A 310 8.74 1.30 -4.42
C GLN A 310 9.39 2.68 -4.46
N LEU A 311 8.72 3.60 -5.15
CA LEU A 311 9.04 5.03 -5.19
C LEU A 311 7.82 5.81 -4.66
N ILE A 312 8.03 6.66 -3.66
CA ILE A 312 6.99 7.51 -3.06
C ILE A 312 7.34 8.97 -3.38
N GLY A 313 6.39 9.70 -3.96
CA GLY A 313 6.55 11.11 -4.33
C GLY A 313 5.89 12.05 -3.33
N ARG A 314 6.01 13.36 -3.58
CA ARG A 314 5.28 14.39 -2.85
C ARG A 314 3.78 14.32 -3.15
N MET A 315 2.97 14.82 -2.22
CA MET A 315 1.53 14.94 -2.41
C MET A 315 1.25 15.71 -3.71
N ASN A 316 0.38 15.16 -4.57
CA ASN A 316 0.00 15.72 -5.87
C ASN A 316 1.11 15.73 -6.95
N ASP A 317 2.27 15.12 -6.70
CA ASP A 317 3.41 15.09 -7.64
C ASP A 317 3.56 13.72 -8.33
N GLU A 318 2.45 13.16 -8.81
CA GLU A 318 2.48 11.94 -9.63
C GLU A 318 3.25 12.14 -10.95
N ALA A 319 3.34 13.38 -11.44
CA ALA A 319 4.06 13.71 -12.66
C ALA A 319 5.57 13.40 -12.53
N THR A 320 6.20 13.74 -11.40
CA THR A 320 7.62 13.40 -11.17
C THR A 320 7.82 11.89 -11.03
N LEU A 321 6.91 11.20 -10.32
CA LEU A 321 6.89 9.73 -10.25
C LEU A 321 6.84 9.09 -11.64
N PHE A 322 5.89 9.49 -12.48
CA PHE A 322 5.76 8.96 -13.83
C PHE A 322 6.96 9.30 -14.72
N SER A 323 7.53 10.51 -14.60
CA SER A 323 8.72 10.90 -15.36
C SER A 323 9.90 9.98 -15.03
N LEU A 324 10.14 9.72 -13.74
CA LEU A 324 11.20 8.81 -13.30
C LEU A 324 10.93 7.37 -13.75
N ALA A 325 9.73 6.84 -13.52
CA ALA A 325 9.39 5.48 -13.93
C ALA A 325 9.53 5.30 -15.45
N GLY A 326 9.07 6.27 -16.24
CA GLY A 326 9.17 6.23 -17.70
C GLY A 326 10.62 6.29 -18.18
N GLU A 327 11.48 7.05 -17.50
CA GLU A 327 12.91 7.05 -17.76
C GLU A 327 13.54 5.69 -17.44
N MET A 328 13.25 5.10 -16.27
CA MET A 328 13.71 3.76 -15.88
C MET A 328 13.25 2.69 -16.89
N GLU A 329 11.99 2.74 -17.32
CA GLU A 329 11.42 1.82 -18.31
C GLU A 329 12.15 1.95 -19.66
N ARG A 330 12.33 3.17 -20.17
CA ARG A 330 13.06 3.42 -21.44
C ARG A 330 14.54 3.04 -21.38
N ALA A 331 15.17 3.18 -20.21
CA ALA A 331 16.54 2.75 -19.96
C ALA A 331 16.67 1.21 -19.83
N GLY A 332 15.56 0.47 -19.88
CA GLY A 332 15.55 -1.00 -19.87
C GLY A 332 15.74 -1.62 -18.49
N LEU A 333 15.45 -0.89 -17.40
CA LEU A 333 15.56 -1.41 -16.03
C LEU A 333 14.43 -2.36 -15.67
N PHE A 334 13.30 -2.30 -16.37
CA PHE A 334 12.15 -3.13 -16.06
C PHE A 334 12.39 -4.58 -16.50
N THR A 335 12.01 -5.50 -15.63
CA THR A 335 12.01 -6.94 -15.90
C THR A 335 11.00 -7.27 -16.99
N LYS A 336 11.35 -8.24 -17.84
CA LYS A 336 10.43 -8.70 -18.88
C LYS A 336 9.27 -9.51 -18.29
N PRO A 337 8.04 -9.35 -18.79
CA PRO A 337 6.91 -10.18 -18.41
C PRO A 337 7.19 -11.67 -18.57
N ALA A 338 6.59 -12.49 -17.69
CA ALA A 338 6.82 -13.93 -17.68
C ALA A 338 6.40 -14.66 -18.98
N PHE A 339 5.41 -14.13 -19.71
CA PHE A 339 4.92 -14.70 -20.98
C PHE A 339 5.76 -14.32 -22.21
N GLU A 340 6.74 -13.41 -22.08
CA GLU A 340 7.67 -13.06 -23.17
C GLU A 340 8.89 -13.99 -23.23
N LYS A 341 8.94 -15.02 -22.37
CA LYS A 341 9.95 -16.08 -22.37
C LYS A 341 9.44 -17.31 -23.09
#